data_AF-A0A939AZT7-F1
#
_entry.id   AF-A0A939AZT7-F1
#
_cell.length_a   1.000
_cell.length_b   1.000
_cell.length_c   1.000
_cell.angle_alpha   90.00
_cell.angle_beta   90.00
_cell.angle_gamma   90.00
#
_symmetry.space_group_name_H-M   'P 1'
#
loop_
_entity.id
_entity.type
_entity.pdbx_description
1 polymer ?
#
loop_
_entity_poly.entity_id
_entity_poly.type
_entity_poly.pdbx_seq_one_letter_code
_entity_poly.pdbx_strand_id
1 'polypeptide(L)'
;MAFDSAATPQPSSEELARYLEQRGELSKPWMLHMLRLTKLKEAKDAMDPSEYMARLAEAHADLMRLGEFWKGREQEVFTGRYSPPQLIEPLPGSADDR
;
A
#
# COMPACT_ATOMS: atom_id res chain seq x y z
N MET A 1 23.94 -9.24 -32.35
CA MET A 1 23.54 -7.99 -31.68
C MET A 1 22.94 -8.37 -30.34
N ALA A 2 23.65 -8.11 -29.24
CA ALA A 2 23.11 -8.30 -27.90
C ALA A 2 22.25 -7.07 -27.59
N PHE A 3 20.97 -7.27 -27.25
CA PHE A 3 20.17 -6.22 -26.66
C PHE A 3 20.69 -6.00 -25.25
N ASP A 4 21.55 -5.00 -25.09
CA ASP A 4 21.86 -4.45 -23.78
C ASP A 4 20.54 -3.88 -23.24
N SER A 5 19.90 -4.61 -22.33
CA SER A 5 18.78 -4.08 -21.56
C SER A 5 19.36 -3.00 -20.68
N ALA A 6 19.42 -1.77 -21.19
CA ALA A 6 19.70 -0.59 -20.40
C ALA A 6 18.65 -0.56 -19.29
N ALA A 7 19.00 -1.11 -18.13
CA ALA A 7 18.16 -1.10 -16.96
C ALA A 7 17.93 0.38 -16.66
N THR A 8 16.71 0.87 -16.88
CA THR A 8 16.30 2.17 -16.37
C THR A 8 16.68 2.20 -14.90
N PRO A 9 17.54 3.15 -14.46
CA PRO A 9 17.97 3.20 -13.08
C PRO A 9 16.71 3.33 -12.23
N GLN A 10 16.48 2.32 -11.40
CA GLN A 10 15.40 2.36 -10.43
C GLN A 10 15.77 3.46 -9.42
N PRO A 11 14.86 4.40 -9.11
CA PRO A 11 15.15 5.46 -8.15
C PRO A 11 15.47 4.84 -6.78
N SER A 12 16.38 5.48 -6.06
CA SER A 12 16.61 5.16 -4.65
C SER A 12 15.32 5.37 -3.83
N SER A 13 15.26 4.77 -2.64
CA SER A 13 14.15 4.97 -1.72
C SER A 13 13.99 6.43 -1.33
N GLU A 14 15.08 7.18 -1.27
CA GLU A 14 15.05 8.61 -0.98
C GLU A 14 14.47 9.43 -2.14
N GLU A 15 14.90 9.17 -3.38
CA GLU A 15 14.34 9.81 -4.57
C GLU A 15 12.86 9.47 -4.75
N LEU A 16 12.49 8.21 -4.48
CA LEU A 16 11.11 7.77 -4.51
C LEU A 16 10.26 8.48 -3.45
N ALA A 17 10.76 8.60 -2.22
CA ALA A 17 10.05 9.31 -1.15
C ALA A 17 9.79 10.77 -1.53
N ARG A 18 10.83 11.49 -2.00
CA ARG A 18 10.69 12.89 -2.46
C ARG A 18 9.67 13.02 -3.60
N TYR A 19 9.68 12.08 -4.55
CA TYR A 19 8.72 12.07 -5.65
C TYR A 19 7.27 11.89 -5.16
N LEU A 20 7.04 10.94 -4.24
CA LEU A 20 5.72 10.70 -3.66
C LEU A 20 5.23 11.90 -2.84
N GLU A 21 6.11 12.55 -2.09
CA GLU A 21 5.82 13.77 -1.32
C GLU A 21 5.37 14.91 -2.24
N GLN A 22 6.15 15.21 -3.29
CA GLN A 22 5.85 16.29 -4.23
C GLN A 22 4.51 16.12 -4.93
N ARG A 23 4.03 14.88 -5.07
CA ARG A 23 2.76 14.56 -5.72
C ARG A 23 1.60 14.34 -4.74
N GLY A 24 1.83 14.40 -3.43
CA GLY A 24 0.81 14.12 -2.42
C GLY A 24 0.36 12.64 -2.40
N GLU A 25 1.22 11.75 -2.88
CA GLU A 25 0.92 10.32 -3.08
C GLU A 25 1.26 9.46 -1.85
N LEU A 26 1.93 10.03 -0.83
CA LEU A 26 2.27 9.32 0.42
C LEU A 26 1.05 8.80 1.19
N SER A 27 -0.13 9.37 0.97
CA SER A 27 -1.38 8.92 1.59
C SER A 27 -1.87 7.56 1.06
N LYS A 28 -1.36 7.12 -0.08
CA LYS A 28 -1.80 5.89 -0.75
C LYS A 28 -1.05 4.69 -0.19
N PRO A 29 -1.72 3.71 0.43
CA PRO A 29 -1.06 2.57 1.08
C PRO A 29 -0.16 1.76 0.15
N TRP A 30 -0.52 1.64 -1.13
CA TRP A 30 0.29 0.93 -2.12
C TRP A 30 1.57 1.67 -2.50
N MET A 31 1.60 3.00 -2.41
CA MET A 31 2.82 3.81 -2.61
C MET A 31 3.80 3.65 -1.44
N LEU A 32 3.29 3.52 -0.21
CA LEU A 32 4.10 3.22 0.97
C LEU A 32 4.72 1.81 0.90
N HIS A 33 3.97 0.82 0.39
CA HIS A 33 4.54 -0.51 0.16
C HIS A 33 5.62 -0.53 -0.89
N MET A 34 5.44 0.21 -1.99
CA MET A 34 6.49 0.37 -3.00
C MET A 34 7.77 0.97 -2.37
N LEU A 35 7.63 2.00 -1.54
CA LEU A 35 8.76 2.58 -0.79
C LEU A 35 9.43 1.57 0.17
N ARG A 36 8.63 0.75 0.89
CA ARG A 36 9.14 -0.32 1.77
C ARG A 36 9.96 -1.35 0.99
N LEU A 37 9.47 -1.79 -0.18
CA LEU A 37 10.18 -2.75 -1.03
C LEU A 37 11.49 -2.17 -1.57
N THR A 38 11.52 -0.90 -1.96
CA THR A 38 12.75 -0.23 -2.39
C THR A 38 13.78 -0.18 -1.26
N LYS A 39 13.37 0.17 -0.04
CA LYS A 39 14.27 0.16 1.13
C LYS A 39 14.81 -1.24 1.45
N LEU A 40 13.98 -2.27 1.37
CA LEU A 40 14.42 -3.65 1.56
C LEU A 40 15.45 -4.06 0.51
N LYS A 41 15.22 -3.70 -0.76
CA LYS A 41 16.16 -3.98 -1.85
C LYS A 41 17.51 -3.31 -1.63
N GLU A 42 17.54 -2.05 -1.18
CA GLU A 42 18.77 -1.32 -0.86
C GLU A 42 19.52 -1.92 0.33
N ALA A 43 18.80 -2.41 1.33
CA ALA A 43 19.38 -3.01 2.53
C ALA A 43 19.79 -4.48 2.35
N LYS A 44 19.50 -5.10 1.19
CA LYS A 44 19.67 -6.55 0.97
C LYS A 44 21.08 -7.05 1.29
N ASP A 45 22.11 -6.32 0.87
CA ASP A 45 23.51 -6.75 1.02
C ASP A 45 24.05 -6.53 2.45
N ALA A 46 23.33 -5.75 3.27
CA ALA A 46 23.66 -5.47 4.66
C ALA A 46 22.81 -6.29 5.66
N MET A 47 21.96 -7.19 5.18
CA MET A 47 21.00 -7.96 5.99
C MET A 47 21.30 -9.46 5.92
N ASP A 48 21.00 -10.17 7.00
CA ASP A 48 21.01 -11.64 6.96
C ASP A 48 20.01 -12.15 5.90
N PRO A 49 20.37 -13.14 5.07
CA PRO A 49 19.47 -13.63 4.01
C PRO A 49 18.13 -14.16 4.54
N SER A 50 18.10 -14.80 5.71
CA SER A 50 16.86 -15.32 6.29
C SER A 50 15.97 -14.18 6.80
N GLU A 51 16.57 -13.14 7.37
CA GLU A 51 15.86 -11.93 7.77
C GLU A 51 15.28 -11.20 6.55
N TYR A 52 16.06 -11.04 5.48
CA TYR A 52 15.59 -10.42 4.24
C TYR A 52 14.35 -11.15 3.68
N MET A 53 14.40 -12.48 3.64
CA MET A 53 13.28 -13.30 3.16
C MET A 53 12.04 -13.16 4.07
N ALA A 54 12.22 -13.13 5.40
CA ALA A 54 11.13 -12.92 6.34
C ALA A 54 10.47 -11.54 6.14
N ARG A 55 11.26 -10.48 6.01
CA ARG A 55 10.74 -9.11 5.80
C ARG A 55 10.06 -8.95 4.43
N LEU A 56 10.55 -9.65 3.42
CA LEU A 56 9.92 -9.69 2.10
C LEU A 56 8.56 -10.41 2.14
N ALA A 57 8.46 -11.53 2.85
CA ALA A 57 7.21 -12.26 3.04
C ALA A 57 6.17 -11.43 3.80
N GLU A 58 6.60 -10.68 4.82
CA GLU A 58 5.76 -9.76 5.58
C GLU A 58 5.22 -8.62 4.68
N ALA A 59 6.10 -7.97 3.91
CA ALA A 59 5.70 -6.91 2.97
C ALA A 59 4.70 -7.44 1.91
N HIS A 60 4.89 -8.68 1.44
CA HIS A 60 3.95 -9.34 0.55
C HIS A 60 2.59 -9.60 1.23
N ALA A 61 2.58 -10.13 2.45
CA ALA A 61 1.33 -10.37 3.20
C ALA A 61 0.56 -9.06 3.43
N ASP A 62 1.26 -7.97 3.75
CA ASP A 62 0.64 -6.66 3.92
C ASP A 62 0.09 -6.10 2.61
N LEU A 63 0.76 -6.34 1.48
CA LEU A 63 0.25 -5.98 0.16
C LEU A 63 -1.02 -6.77 -0.17
N MET A 64 -1.05 -8.06 0.13
CA MET A 64 -2.25 -8.89 -0.06
C MET A 64 -3.42 -8.42 0.82
N ARG A 65 -3.14 -7.97 2.05
CA ARG A 65 -4.17 -7.40 2.94
C ARG A 65 -4.78 -6.12 2.39
N LEU A 66 -4.02 -5.32 1.63
CA LEU A 66 -4.59 -4.17 0.91
C LEU A 66 -5.66 -4.61 -0.09
N GLY A 67 -5.55 -5.79 -0.69
CA GLY A 67 -6.50 -6.33 -1.66
C GLY A 67 -7.90 -6.63 -1.12
N GLU A 68 -8.07 -6.80 0.20
CA GLU A 68 -9.39 -6.92 0.83
C GLU A 68 -9.81 -5.66 1.58
N PHE A 69 -8.85 -4.83 2.00
CA PHE A 69 -9.08 -3.61 2.78
C PHE A 69 -9.97 -2.57 2.10
N TRP A 70 -9.93 -2.46 0.77
CA TRP A 70 -10.72 -1.48 0.03
C TRP A 70 -12.20 -1.86 -0.11
N LYS A 71 -12.58 -3.12 0.14
CA LYS A 71 -13.98 -3.58 0.04
C LYS A 71 -14.84 -2.85 1.08
N GLY A 72 -15.81 -2.05 0.62
CA GLY A 72 -16.66 -1.23 1.48
C GLY A 72 -16.04 0.11 1.93
N ARG A 73 -14.82 0.43 1.48
CA ARG A 73 -14.11 1.71 1.74
C ARG A 73 -13.62 2.37 0.45
N GLU A 74 -14.18 2.01 -0.69
CA GLU A 74 -13.73 2.42 -2.01
C GLU A 74 -13.72 3.94 -2.18
N GLN A 75 -14.77 4.62 -1.69
CA GLN A 75 -14.85 6.08 -1.73
C GLN A 75 -13.75 6.75 -0.91
N GLU A 76 -13.40 6.17 0.23
CA GLU A 76 -12.34 6.68 1.09
C GLU A 76 -10.96 6.45 0.44
N VAL A 77 -10.73 5.24 -0.06
CA VAL A 77 -9.42 4.81 -0.58
C VAL A 77 -9.10 5.39 -1.96
N PHE A 78 -10.11 5.55 -2.85
CA PHE A 78 -9.90 6.02 -4.22
C PHE A 78 -10.19 7.50 -4.43
N THR A 79 -11.04 8.12 -3.59
CA THR A 79 -11.41 9.54 -3.75
C THR A 79 -10.97 10.43 -2.58
N GLY A 80 -10.45 9.82 -1.50
CA GLY A 80 -10.03 10.54 -0.30
C GLY A 80 -11.19 11.04 0.57
N ARG A 81 -12.43 10.61 0.30
CA ARG A 81 -13.62 11.01 1.06
C ARG A 81 -14.02 9.90 2.01
N TYR A 82 -13.85 10.12 3.30
CA TYR A 82 -14.35 9.20 4.33
C TYR A 82 -15.87 9.07 4.21
N SER A 83 -16.36 7.83 4.12
CA SER A 83 -17.78 7.49 4.26
C SER A 83 -17.92 6.59 5.48
N PRO A 84 -18.56 7.05 6.57
CA PRO A 84 -18.82 6.18 7.71
C PRO A 84 -19.71 5.00 7.29
N PRO A 85 -19.55 3.83 7.92
CA PRO A 85 -20.47 2.72 7.72
C PRO A 85 -21.89 3.21 8.05
N GLN A 86 -22.80 3.04 7.08
CA GLN A 86 -24.22 3.32 7.29
C GLN A 86 -24.71 2.33 8.34
N LEU A 87 -24.92 2.79 9.56
CA LEU A 87 -25.58 2.01 10.60
C LEU A 87 -26.99 1.68 10.09
N ILE A 88 -27.20 0.46 9.60
CA ILE A 88 -28.52 -0.08 9.29
C ILE A 88 -29.07 -0.70 10.57
N GLU A 89 -29.19 0.08 11.64
CA GLU A 89 -30.08 -0.29 12.72
C GLU A 89 -31.40 0.42 12.45
N PRO A 90 -32.52 -0.31 12.29
CA PRO A 90 -33.82 0.34 12.29
C PRO A 90 -33.94 1.14 13.60
N LEU A 91 -34.37 2.40 13.49
CA LEU A 91 -34.65 3.22 14.66
C LEU A 91 -35.65 2.46 15.56
N PRO A 92 -35.41 2.37 16.88
CA PRO A 92 -36.38 1.76 17.80
C PRO A 92 -37.78 2.39 17.61
N GLY A 93 -38.77 1.59 17.23
CA GLY A 93 -40.13 2.02 16.90
C GLY A 93 -40.42 2.13 15.39
N SER A 94 -39.59 1.53 14.53
CA SER A 94 -39.79 1.49 13.08
C SER A 94 -40.97 0.57 12.69
N ALA A 95 -41.44 0.66 11.44
CA ALA A 95 -42.51 -0.21 10.94
C ALA A 95 -42.13 -1.70 10.94
N ASP A 96 -40.83 -2.01 10.92
CA ASP A 96 -40.28 -3.36 11.00
C ASP A 96 -40.28 -3.92 12.44
N ASP A 97 -40.60 -3.10 13.46
CA ASP A 97 -40.74 -3.51 14.87
C ASP A 97 -42.16 -3.95 15.24
N ARG A 98 -43.11 -3.99 14.29
CA ARG A 98 -44.53 -4.36 14.54
C ARG A 98 -44.89 -5.76 14.07
#